data_AF-A0A3M1DH64-F1
#
_entry.id   AF-A0A3M1DH64-F1
#
_cell.length_a   1.000
_cell.length_b   1.000
_cell.length_c   1.000
_cell.angle_alpha   90.00
_cell.angle_beta   90.00
_cell.angle_gamma   90.00
#
_symmetry.space_group_name_H-M   'P 1'
#
loop_
_entity.id
_entity.type
_entity.pdbx_description
1 polymer ?
#
loop_
_entity_poly.entity_id
_entity_poly.type
_entity_poly.pdbx_seq_one_letter_code
_entity_poly.pdbx_strand_id
1 'polypeptide(L)'
;YHIPVGAGVTAVSAPKYYAYVGSGQMTGLLGGMRGAAEYEQLVGYKGRAFSGMGIQSLVHFLIVALVALGNLSYFMMRRARRKAGR
;
A
#
# COMPACT_ATOMS: atom_id res chain seq x y z
N TYR A 1 -8.35 -20.37 -25.07
CA TYR A 1 -6.92 -20.09 -24.80
C TYR A 1 -6.50 -18.88 -25.63
N HIS A 2 -5.52 -18.08 -25.18
CA HIS A 2 -5.07 -16.81 -25.80
C HIS A 2 -6.10 -15.65 -25.81
N ILE A 3 -6.99 -15.60 -24.84
CA ILE A 3 -7.90 -14.45 -24.69
C ILE A 3 -7.17 -13.39 -23.84
N PRO A 4 -7.09 -12.12 -24.29
CA PRO A 4 -6.53 -11.06 -23.46
C PRO A 4 -7.43 -10.82 -22.24
N VAL A 5 -6.87 -10.99 -21.05
CA VAL A 5 -7.58 -10.79 -19.77
C VAL A 5 -6.83 -9.76 -18.92
N GLY A 6 -7.54 -8.71 -18.51
CA GLY A 6 -7.12 -7.80 -17.45
C GLY A 6 -7.94 -8.06 -16.17
N ALA A 7 -7.43 -7.63 -15.01
CA ALA A 7 -8.19 -7.72 -13.77
C ALA A 7 -8.16 -6.41 -12.97
N GLY A 8 -9.28 -6.13 -12.29
CA GLY A 8 -9.36 -5.15 -11.21
C GLY A 8 -9.41 -5.89 -9.87
N VAL A 9 -8.46 -5.62 -8.97
CA VAL A 9 -8.34 -6.32 -7.69
C VAL A 9 -8.15 -5.34 -6.55
N THR A 10 -8.41 -5.77 -5.32
CA THR A 10 -8.11 -4.96 -4.14
C THR A 10 -6.61 -4.76 -3.97
N ALA A 11 -6.20 -3.69 -3.30
CA ALA A 11 -4.78 -3.34 -3.12
C ALA A 11 -3.96 -4.46 -2.48
N VAL A 12 -4.57 -5.23 -1.55
CA VAL A 12 -3.92 -6.36 -0.87
C VAL A 12 -3.72 -7.59 -1.75
N SER A 13 -4.52 -7.72 -2.80
CA SER A 13 -4.45 -8.85 -3.73
C SER A 13 -3.53 -8.57 -4.90
N ALA A 14 -3.32 -7.31 -5.27
CA ALA A 14 -2.50 -6.91 -6.41
C ALA A 14 -1.09 -7.55 -6.46
N PRO A 15 -0.33 -7.65 -5.34
CA PRO A 15 0.99 -8.28 -5.35
C PRO A 15 0.99 -9.73 -5.83
N LYS A 16 -0.07 -10.49 -5.53
CA LYS A 16 -0.21 -11.89 -5.94
C LYS A 16 -0.39 -12.02 -7.45
N TYR A 17 -0.99 -11.01 -8.09
CA TYR A 17 -1.30 -11.04 -9.51
C TYR A 17 -0.19 -10.49 -10.41
N TYR A 18 0.83 -9.82 -9.86
CA TYR A 18 1.95 -9.31 -10.66
C TYR A 18 2.72 -10.40 -11.39
N ALA A 19 2.79 -11.62 -10.85
CA ALA A 19 3.42 -12.74 -11.52
C ALA A 19 2.73 -13.08 -12.86
N TYR A 20 1.39 -12.98 -12.92
CA TYR A 20 0.62 -13.27 -14.15
C TYR A 20 0.72 -12.16 -15.19
N VAL A 21 0.92 -10.91 -14.75
CA VAL A 21 1.22 -9.79 -15.65
C VAL A 21 2.63 -9.97 -16.23
N GLY A 22 3.61 -10.29 -15.38
CA GLY A 22 5.00 -10.53 -15.79
C GLY A 22 5.18 -11.74 -16.71
N SER A 23 4.36 -12.79 -16.56
CA SER A 23 4.37 -13.96 -17.44
C SER A 23 3.61 -13.76 -18.76
N GLY A 24 2.98 -12.60 -18.98
CA GLY A 24 2.15 -12.31 -20.15
C GLY A 24 0.79 -13.04 -20.15
N GLN A 25 0.43 -13.70 -19.05
CA GLN A 25 -0.87 -14.38 -18.90
C GLN A 25 -2.01 -13.38 -18.62
N MET A 26 -1.68 -12.18 -18.15
CA MET A 26 -2.62 -11.07 -17.97
C MET A 26 -2.10 -9.83 -18.68
N THR A 27 -2.99 -9.11 -19.37
CA THR A 27 -2.65 -7.91 -20.13
C THR A 27 -2.49 -6.66 -19.27
N GLY A 28 -3.07 -6.67 -18.06
CA GLY A 28 -2.99 -5.54 -17.14
C GLY A 28 -3.69 -5.81 -15.81
N LEU A 29 -3.37 -4.97 -14.82
CA LEU A 29 -3.89 -5.08 -13.47
C LEU A 29 -4.21 -3.70 -12.89
N LEU A 30 -5.46 -3.48 -12.52
CA LEU A 30 -5.89 -2.30 -11.76
C LEU A 30 -5.92 -2.66 -10.27
N GLY A 31 -4.86 -2.24 -9.55
CA GLY A 31 -4.68 -2.55 -8.13
C GLY A 31 -5.26 -1.48 -7.20
N GLY A 32 -6.42 -1.75 -6.63
CA GLY A 32 -7.05 -0.95 -5.59
C GLY A 32 -7.21 0.53 -5.95
N MET A 33 -7.08 1.41 -4.94
CA MET A 33 -7.24 2.86 -5.11
C MET A 33 -6.16 3.46 -6.02
N ARG A 34 -4.93 2.96 -5.96
CA ARG A 34 -3.83 3.44 -6.81
C ARG A 34 -4.08 3.14 -8.28
N GLY A 35 -4.45 1.90 -8.62
CA GLY A 35 -4.79 1.53 -10.00
C GLY A 35 -6.00 2.32 -10.53
N ALA A 36 -7.00 2.55 -9.69
CA ALA A 36 -8.13 3.41 -10.05
C ALA A 36 -7.71 4.87 -10.28
N ALA A 37 -6.78 5.41 -9.47
CA ALA A 37 -6.25 6.76 -9.64
C ALA A 37 -5.42 6.93 -10.92
N GLU A 38 -4.58 5.93 -11.24
CA GLU A 38 -3.80 5.90 -12.48
C GLU A 38 -4.74 5.79 -13.70
N TYR A 39 -5.82 5.01 -13.60
CA TYR A 39 -6.85 4.96 -14.64
C TYR A 39 -7.58 6.29 -14.82
N GLU A 40 -8.02 6.92 -13.73
CA GLU A 40 -8.63 8.26 -13.72
C GLU A 40 -7.74 9.30 -14.41
N GLN A 41 -6.42 9.28 -14.14
CA GLN A 41 -5.46 10.14 -14.85
C GLN A 41 -5.38 9.80 -16.35
N LEU A 42 -5.33 8.52 -16.70
CA LEU A 42 -5.21 8.05 -18.07
C LEU A 42 -6.40 8.49 -18.94
N VAL A 43 -7.61 8.49 -18.38
CA VAL A 43 -8.82 8.95 -19.07
C VAL A 43 -9.07 10.46 -18.96
N GLY A 44 -8.16 11.21 -18.33
CA GLY A 44 -8.26 12.67 -18.17
C GLY A 44 -9.32 13.13 -17.16
N TYR A 45 -9.82 12.25 -16.31
CA TYR A 45 -10.86 12.54 -15.33
C TYR A 45 -10.36 12.26 -13.91
N LYS A 46 -10.00 13.31 -13.17
CA LYS A 46 -9.60 13.22 -11.77
C LYS A 46 -10.82 13.05 -10.87
N GLY A 47 -11.03 11.84 -10.37
CA GLY A 47 -12.16 11.50 -9.52
C GLY A 47 -11.76 11.27 -8.07
N ARG A 48 -12.50 10.36 -7.42
CA ARG A 48 -12.35 10.07 -5.99
C ARG A 48 -11.09 9.27 -5.71
N ALA A 49 -10.65 8.43 -6.65
CA ALA A 49 -9.45 7.62 -6.46
C ALA A 49 -8.19 8.51 -6.46
N PHE A 50 -8.10 9.43 -7.43
CA PHE A 50 -7.03 10.41 -7.51
C PHE A 50 -6.98 11.32 -6.28
N SER A 51 -8.14 11.84 -5.86
CA SER A 51 -8.23 12.71 -4.67
C SER A 51 -7.89 11.98 -3.36
N GLY A 52 -8.25 10.69 -3.27
CA GLY A 52 -7.99 9.85 -2.08
C GLY A 52 -6.52 9.50 -1.86
N MET A 53 -5.68 9.54 -2.91
CA MET A 53 -4.26 9.17 -2.83
C MET A 53 -3.48 10.05 -1.82
N GLY A 54 -3.78 11.35 -1.74
CA GLY A 54 -3.09 12.25 -0.81
C GLY A 54 -3.33 11.89 0.67
N ILE A 55 -4.57 11.55 1.02
CA ILE A 55 -4.93 11.13 2.39
C ILE A 55 -4.26 9.79 2.71
N GLN A 56 -4.22 8.85 1.75
CA GLN A 56 -3.58 7.55 1.96
C GLN A 56 -2.10 7.71 2.35
N SER A 57 -1.33 8.57 1.67
CA SER A 57 0.08 8.82 2.01
C SER A 57 0.23 9.40 3.43
N LEU A 58 -0.58 10.39 3.81
CA LEU A 58 -0.53 11.00 5.14
C LEU A 58 -0.80 9.98 6.25
N VAL A 59 -1.80 9.11 6.07
CA VAL A 59 -2.12 8.06 7.04
C VAL A 59 -0.97 7.05 7.16
N HIS A 60 -0.34 6.67 6.05
CA HIS A 60 0.82 5.77 6.11
C HIS A 60 1.99 6.39 6.88
N PHE A 61 2.29 7.67 6.67
CA PHE A 61 3.30 8.38 7.46
C PHE A 61 2.96 8.41 8.96
N LEU A 62 1.70 8.69 9.31
CA LEU A 62 1.26 8.69 10.71
C LEU A 62 1.45 7.32 11.36
N ILE A 63 1.07 6.23 10.68
CA ILE A 63 1.25 4.86 11.19
C ILE A 63 2.74 4.57 11.45
N VAL A 64 3.62 4.92 10.51
CA VAL A 64 5.07 4.74 10.68
C VAL A 64 5.60 5.52 11.89
N ALA A 65 5.17 6.77 12.07
CA ALA A 65 5.55 7.59 13.21
C ALA A 65 5.07 6.98 14.54
N LEU A 66 3.82 6.50 14.62
CA LEU A 66 3.28 5.86 15.81
C LEU A 66 4.02 4.56 16.15
N VAL A 67 4.35 3.73 15.15
CA VAL A 67 5.14 2.51 15.34
C VAL A 67 6.55 2.84 15.85
N ALA A 68 7.19 3.87 15.29
CA ALA A 68 8.51 4.32 15.74
C ALA A 68 8.49 4.81 17.20
N LEU A 69 7.48 5.61 17.58
CA LEU A 69 7.29 6.08 18.96
C LEU A 69 7.02 4.92 19.93
N GLY A 70 6.20 3.95 19.54
CA GLY A 70 5.93 2.75 20.33
C GLY A 70 7.21 1.94 20.58
N ASN A 71 8.00 1.72 19.54
CA ASN A 71 9.29 1.03 19.66
C ASN A 71 10.26 1.79 20.56
N LEU A 72 10.40 3.12 20.38
CA LEU A 72 11.28 3.94 21.21
C LEU A 72 10.89 3.87 22.70
N SER A 73 9.60 4.01 22.99
CA SER A 73 9.06 3.92 24.35
C SER A 73 9.36 2.55 24.99
N TYR A 74 9.17 1.47 24.23
CA TYR A 74 9.51 0.11 24.67
C TYR A 74 11.00 -0.04 25.01
N PHE A 75 11.90 0.46 24.15
CA PHE A 75 13.35 0.38 24.39
C PHE A 75 13.80 1.20 25.59
N MET A 76 13.25 2.42 25.77
CA MET A 76 13.52 3.27 26.92
C MET A 76 13.10 2.59 28.23
N MET A 77 11.87 2.06 28.28
CA MET A 77 11.35 1.36 29.46
C MET A 77 12.14 0.07 29.76
N ARG A 78 12.54 -0.69 28.73
CA ARG A 78 13.39 -1.88 28.88
C ARG A 78 14.77 -1.53 29.46
N ARG A 79 15.37 -0.40 29.04
CA ARG A 79 16.66 0.08 29.56
C ARG A 79 16.55 0.55 31.02
N ALA A 80 15.45 1.22 31.38
CA ALA A 80 15.19 1.65 32.76
C ALA A 80 15.04 0.45 33.72
N ARG A 81 14.25 -0.57 33.34
CA ARG A 81 14.09 -1.80 34.15
C ARG A 81 15.41 -2.55 34.36
N ARG A 82 16.29 -2.61 33.35
CA ARG A 82 17.63 -3.21 33.50
C ARG A 82 18.56 -2.45 34.45
N LYS A 83 18.41 -1.13 34.56
CA LYS A 83 19.18 -0.31 35.51
C LYS A 83 18.66 -0.41 36.94
N ALA A 84 17.37 -0.65 37.14
CA ALA A 84 16.76 -0.80 38.46
C ALA A 84 16.93 -2.20 39.08
N GLY A 85 17.30 -3.21 38.28
CA GLY A 85 17.57 -4.59 38.73
C GLY A 85 19.05 -4.93 38.94
N ARG A 86 19.94 -3.92 38.99
CA ARG A 86 21.33 -3.99 39.46
C ARG A 86 21.46 -3.07 40.66
#